data_AF-A0A8C7BLL3-F1
#
_entry.id   AF-A0A8C7BLL3-F1
#
_cell.length_a   1.000
_cell.length_b   1.000
_cell.length_c   1.000
_cell.angle_alpha   90.00
_cell.angle_beta   90.00
_cell.angle_gamma   90.00
#
_symmetry.space_group_name_H-M   'P 1'
#
loop_
_entity.id
_entity.type
_entity.pdbx_description
1 polymer ?
#
loop_
_entity_poly.entity_id
_entity_poly.type
_entity_poly.pdbx_seq_one_letter_code
_entity_poly.pdbx_strand_id
1 'polypeptide(L)'
;MDHHIPMHALPEEIQKMSPEEKVCKYCGVSYLILHEFKAMEEKVKAMEKEMKFYQGSVDREKRLQEKLQSLSQDFEQYKIDNESKTESRILRLKLRLEVQYCQVKELRPNLQHSTEPFIAL
;
A
#
# COMPACT_ATOMS: atom_id res chain seq x y z
N MET A 1 -25.36 4.22 -39.73
CA MET A 1 -25.53 3.11 -40.68
C MET A 1 -25.91 1.88 -39.88
N ASP A 2 -27.09 1.32 -40.12
CA ASP A 2 -27.56 0.11 -39.42
C ASP A 2 -26.67 -1.07 -39.82
N HIS A 3 -25.91 -1.58 -38.85
CA HIS A 3 -25.06 -2.74 -39.05
C HIS A 3 -25.97 -3.97 -39.07
N HIS A 4 -26.12 -4.62 -40.22
CA HIS A 4 -26.79 -5.91 -40.31
C HIS A 4 -25.99 -6.93 -39.49
N ILE A 5 -26.58 -7.40 -38.38
CA ILE A 5 -26.02 -8.47 -37.58
C ILE A 5 -26.48 -9.78 -38.20
N PRO A 6 -25.56 -10.65 -38.69
CA PRO A 6 -25.94 -11.96 -39.18
C PRO A 6 -26.69 -12.73 -38.07
N MET A 7 -27.90 -13.20 -38.39
CA MET A 7 -28.79 -13.92 -37.46
C MET A 7 -28.24 -15.30 -37.06
N HIS A 8 -27.34 -15.86 -37.86
CA HIS A 8 -26.76 -17.18 -37.65
C HIS A 8 -25.24 -17.10 -37.65
N ALA A 9 -24.62 -17.93 -36.81
CA ALA A 9 -23.18 -18.09 -36.77
C ALA A 9 -22.68 -18.74 -38.08
N LEU A 10 -21.40 -18.49 -38.40
CA LEU A 10 -20.75 -19.16 -39.51
C LEU A 10 -20.68 -20.68 -39.21
N PRO A 11 -20.96 -21.58 -40.16
CA PRO A 11 -20.85 -23.03 -39.94
C PRO A 11 -19.45 -23.46 -39.49
N GLU A 12 -19.36 -24.50 -38.66
CA GLU A 12 -18.09 -24.97 -38.08
C GLU A 12 -17.09 -25.42 -39.14
N GLU A 13 -17.58 -26.01 -40.23
CA GLU A 13 -16.76 -26.47 -41.35
C GLU A 13 -15.99 -25.29 -41.94
N ILE A 14 -16.67 -24.17 -42.16
CA ILE A 14 -16.08 -22.95 -42.73
C ILE A 14 -15.16 -22.27 -41.73
N GLN A 15 -15.52 -22.27 -40.44
CA GLN A 15 -14.65 -21.72 -39.39
C GLN A 15 -13.30 -22.45 -39.33
N LYS A 16 -13.31 -23.79 -39.45
CA LYS A 16 -12.13 -24.65 -39.36
C LYS A 16 -11.28 -24.71 -40.65
N MET A 17 -11.75 -24.14 -41.76
CA MET A 17 -10.96 -24.06 -43.00
C MET A 17 -9.67 -23.26 -42.79
N SER A 18 -8.65 -23.62 -43.58
CA SER A 18 -7.37 -22.92 -43.54
C SER A 18 -7.50 -21.47 -44.07
N PRO A 19 -6.63 -20.54 -43.64
CA PRO A 19 -6.64 -19.18 -44.19
C PRO A 19 -6.47 -19.14 -45.71
N GLU A 20 -5.69 -20.06 -46.27
CA GLU A 20 -5.43 -20.14 -47.71
C GLU A 20 -6.68 -20.51 -48.52
N GLU A 21 -7.59 -21.30 -47.93
CA GLU A 21 -8.88 -21.67 -48.52
C GLU A 21 -9.92 -20.53 -48.47
N LYS A 22 -9.76 -19.62 -47.50
CA LYS A 22 -10.65 -18.48 -47.29
C LYS A 22 -10.33 -17.30 -48.20
N VAL A 23 -9.26 -17.35 -48.97
CA VAL A 23 -8.77 -16.24 -49.79
C VAL A 23 -9.03 -16.48 -51.27
N CYS A 24 -9.48 -15.44 -51.97
CA CYS A 24 -9.62 -15.47 -53.42
C CYS A 24 -8.26 -15.61 -54.10
N LYS A 25 -8.09 -16.63 -54.95
CA LYS A 25 -6.84 -16.91 -55.69
C LYS A 25 -6.46 -15.82 -56.69
N TYR A 26 -7.42 -14.99 -57.12
CA TYR A 26 -7.20 -13.97 -58.13
C TYR A 26 -6.90 -12.59 -57.54
N CYS A 27 -7.64 -12.16 -56.51
CA CYS A 27 -7.46 -10.84 -55.90
C CYS A 27 -6.85 -10.86 -54.50
N GLY A 28 -6.67 -12.03 -53.87
CA GLY A 28 -6.08 -12.16 -52.54
C GLY A 28 -7.00 -11.71 -51.40
N VAL A 29 -8.25 -11.39 -51.69
CA VAL A 29 -9.22 -10.90 -50.72
C VAL A 29 -9.92 -12.06 -50.02
N SER A 30 -10.10 -11.99 -48.70
CA SER A 30 -10.83 -13.02 -47.93
C SER A 30 -12.31 -13.04 -48.33
N TYR A 31 -12.88 -14.24 -48.48
CA TYR A 31 -14.32 -14.43 -48.64
C TYR A 31 -15.08 -14.13 -47.34
N LEU A 32 -14.39 -14.04 -46.21
CA LEU A 32 -14.95 -13.86 -44.87
C LEU A 32 -14.54 -12.54 -44.20
N ILE A 33 -14.13 -11.54 -44.99
CA ILE A 33 -13.68 -10.23 -44.50
C ILE A 33 -14.60 -9.68 -43.41
N LEU A 34 -15.92 -9.69 -43.63
CA LEU A 34 -16.87 -9.11 -42.68
C LEU A 34 -16.84 -9.81 -41.32
N HIS A 35 -16.74 -11.14 -41.32
CA HIS A 35 -16.64 -11.93 -40.10
C HIS A 35 -15.31 -11.66 -39.37
N GLU A 36 -14.21 -11.58 -40.12
CA GLU A 36 -12.89 -11.25 -39.58
C GLU A 36 -12.88 -9.86 -38.93
N PHE A 37 -13.45 -8.85 -39.60
CA PHE A 37 -13.59 -7.51 -39.03
C PHE A 37 -14.43 -7.49 -37.76
N LYS A 38 -15.55 -8.22 -37.73
CA LYS A 38 -16.39 -8.29 -36.53
C LYS A 38 -15.66 -8.97 -35.37
N ALA A 39 -14.94 -10.06 -35.62
CA ALA A 39 -14.13 -10.73 -34.60
C ALA A 39 -13.01 -9.83 -34.07
N MET A 40 -12.38 -9.04 -34.95
CA MET A 40 -11.39 -8.04 -34.54
C MET A 40 -12.03 -6.91 -33.73
N GLU A 41 -13.19 -6.40 -34.14
CA GLU A 41 -13.93 -5.37 -33.41
C GLU A 41 -14.32 -5.82 -32.00
N GLU A 42 -14.80 -7.05 -31.86
CA GLU A 42 -15.14 -7.65 -30.56
C GLU A 42 -13.91 -7.82 -29.67
N LYS A 43 -12.78 -8.27 -30.23
CA LYS A 43 -11.49 -8.35 -29.51
C LYS A 43 -11.02 -6.98 -29.05
N VAL A 44 -11.10 -5.97 -29.90
CA VAL A 44 -10.74 -4.58 -29.55
C VAL A 44 -11.64 -4.07 -28.43
N LYS A 45 -12.96 -4.27 -28.51
CA LYS A 45 -13.90 -3.89 -27.43
C LYS A 45 -13.60 -4.60 -26.11
N ALA A 46 -13.23 -5.88 -26.15
CA ALA A 46 -12.84 -6.62 -24.95
C ALA A 46 -11.56 -6.04 -24.34
N MET A 47 -10.53 -5.82 -25.18
CA MET A 47 -9.26 -5.24 -24.77
C MET A 47 -9.41 -3.82 -24.22
N GLU A 48 -10.28 -2.99 -24.80
CA GLU A 48 -10.59 -1.65 -24.29
C GLU A 48 -11.22 -1.69 -22.89
N LYS A 49 -12.09 -2.67 -22.61
CA LYS A 49 -12.67 -2.86 -21.28
C LYS A 49 -11.61 -3.26 -20.26
N GLU A 50 -10.74 -4.19 -20.62
CA GLU A 50 -9.62 -4.60 -19.76
C GLU A 50 -8.67 -3.43 -19.49
N MET A 51 -8.33 -2.65 -20.52
CA MET A 51 -7.45 -1.49 -20.39
C MET A 51 -8.02 -0.46 -19.41
N LYS A 52 -9.32 -0.16 -19.49
CA LYS A 52 -10.00 0.74 -18.53
C LYS A 52 -9.99 0.18 -17.12
N PHE A 53 -10.18 -1.13 -16.96
CA PHE A 53 -10.08 -1.79 -15.66
C PHE A 53 -8.68 -1.63 -15.04
N TYR A 54 -7.62 -1.90 -15.82
CA TYR A 54 -6.24 -1.77 -15.36
C TYR A 54 -5.86 -0.33 -15.04
N GLN A 55 -6.28 0.64 -15.84
CA GLN A 55 -6.10 2.06 -15.52
C GLN A 55 -6.70 2.41 -14.14
N GLY A 56 -7.93 1.97 -13.88
CA GLY A 56 -8.55 2.16 -12.57
C GLY A 56 -7.81 1.44 -11.43
N SER A 57 -7.17 0.30 -11.70
CA SER A 57 -6.33 -0.41 -10.72
C SER A 57 -5.07 0.39 -10.38
N VAL A 58 -4.37 0.93 -11.38
CA VAL A 58 -3.18 1.77 -11.19
C VAL A 58 -3.52 3.00 -10.34
N ASP A 59 -4.64 3.66 -10.61
CA ASP A 59 -5.08 4.82 -9.82
C ASP A 59 -5.39 4.45 -8.35
N ARG A 60 -5.99 3.27 -8.13
CA ARG A 60 -6.25 2.77 -6.76
C ARG A 60 -4.95 2.45 -6.03
N GLU A 61 -4.01 1.79 -6.71
CA GLU A 61 -2.72 1.42 -6.14
C GLU A 61 -1.90 2.66 -5.78
N LYS A 62 -1.85 3.67 -6.66
CA LYS A 62 -1.20 4.94 -6.38
C LYS A 62 -1.76 5.62 -5.12
N ARG A 63 -3.09 5.70 -4.98
CA ARG A 63 -3.73 6.25 -3.78
C ARG A 63 -3.40 5.46 -2.51
N LEU A 64 -3.29 4.14 -2.60
CA LEU A 64 -2.90 3.30 -1.46
C LEU A 64 -1.43 3.53 -1.10
N GLN A 65 -0.56 3.66 -2.08
CA GLN A 65 0.85 3.96 -1.87
C GLN A 65 1.05 5.33 -1.19
N GLU A 66 0.32 6.36 -1.62
CA GLU A 66 0.32 7.68 -0.98
C GLU A 66 -0.13 7.60 0.49
N LYS A 67 -1.21 6.84 0.77
CA LYS A 67 -1.66 6.61 2.15
C LYS A 67 -0.62 5.89 3.00
N LEU A 68 0.01 4.85 2.47
CA LEU A 68 1.08 4.12 3.17
C LEU A 68 2.28 5.04 3.47
N GLN A 69 2.66 5.90 2.54
CA GLN A 69 3.72 6.88 2.78
C GLN A 69 3.34 7.85 3.89
N SER A 70 2.13 8.42 3.88
CA SER A 70 1.68 9.32 4.94
C SER A 70 1.66 8.62 6.31
N LEU A 71 1.13 7.39 6.37
CA LEU A 71 1.07 6.63 7.61
C LEU A 71 2.46 6.25 8.14
N SER A 72 3.39 5.94 7.23
CA SER A 72 4.78 5.67 7.60
C SER A 72 5.46 6.90 8.19
N GLN A 73 5.21 8.09 7.62
CA GLN A 73 5.74 9.35 8.16
C GLN A 73 5.15 9.66 9.54
N ASP A 74 3.84 9.52 9.69
CA ASP A 74 3.15 9.73 10.97
C ASP A 74 3.69 8.76 12.04
N PHE A 75 3.97 7.52 11.66
CA PHE A 75 4.52 6.51 12.56
C PHE A 75 5.94 6.86 13.02
N GLU A 76 6.82 7.26 12.10
CA GLU A 76 8.18 7.68 12.46
C GLU A 76 8.16 8.94 13.34
N GLN A 77 7.31 9.91 13.02
CA GLN A 77 7.15 11.10 13.86
C GLN A 77 6.67 10.73 15.27
N TYR A 78 5.65 9.85 15.36
CA TYR A 78 5.15 9.38 16.64
C TYR A 78 6.25 8.67 17.46
N LYS A 79 7.10 7.87 16.80
CA LYS A 79 8.22 7.19 17.45
C LYS A 79 9.22 8.19 18.03
N ILE A 80 9.65 9.17 17.25
CA ILE A 80 10.56 10.24 17.69
C ILE A 80 9.96 11.03 18.86
N ASP A 81 8.68 11.40 18.77
CA ASP A 81 7.97 12.11 19.84
C ASP A 81 7.90 11.29 21.13
N ASN A 82 7.72 9.97 21.02
CA ASN A 82 7.65 9.10 22.18
C ASN A 82 9.04 8.93 22.81
N GLU A 83 10.06 8.68 22.00
CA GLU A 83 11.46 8.58 22.43
C GLU A 83 11.87 9.86 23.19
N SER A 84 11.70 11.04 22.59
CA SER A 84 12.02 12.32 23.24
C SER A 84 11.23 12.57 24.54
N LYS A 85 9.93 12.22 24.58
CA LYS A 85 9.12 12.29 25.83
C LYS A 85 9.66 11.35 26.90
N THR A 86 10.03 10.13 26.54
CA THR A 86 10.60 9.17 27.50
C THR A 86 11.95 9.61 28.01
N GLU A 87 12.85 10.09 27.15
CA GLU A 87 14.15 10.64 27.54
C GLU A 87 14.01 11.84 28.49
N SER A 88 13.12 12.78 28.18
CA SER A 88 12.82 13.93 29.03
C SER A 88 12.32 13.50 30.42
N ARG A 89 11.45 12.49 30.49
CA ARG A 89 10.97 11.91 31.76
C ARG A 89 12.11 11.26 32.54
N ILE A 90 12.99 10.51 31.87
CA ILE A 90 14.16 9.87 32.49
C ILE A 90 15.09 10.93 33.08
N LEU A 91 15.44 11.96 32.31
CA LEU A 91 16.29 13.07 32.78
C LEU A 91 15.69 13.76 34.01
N ARG A 92 14.39 14.04 33.98
CA ARG A 92 13.69 14.66 35.11
C ARG A 92 13.71 13.79 36.36
N LEU A 93 13.51 12.48 36.22
CA LEU A 93 13.57 11.53 37.34
C LEU A 93 14.98 11.41 37.90
N LYS A 94 16.01 11.36 37.03
CA LYS A 94 17.42 11.36 37.44
C LYS A 94 17.76 12.58 38.28
N LEU A 95 17.39 13.78 37.82
CA LEU A 95 17.63 15.02 38.57
C LEU A 95 16.93 15.01 39.93
N ARG A 96 15.67 14.56 39.99
CA ARG A 96 14.94 14.46 41.27
C ARG A 96 15.61 13.46 42.22
N LEU A 97 16.12 12.35 41.71
CA LEU A 97 16.86 11.35 42.49
C LEU A 97 18.16 11.94 43.06
N GLU A 98 18.93 12.67 42.25
CA GLU A 98 20.15 13.35 42.70
C GLU A 98 19.88 14.36 43.82
N VAL A 99 18.83 15.18 43.67
CA VAL A 99 18.42 16.14 44.70
C VAL A 99 18.05 15.43 46.00
N GLN A 100 17.24 14.36 45.94
CA GLN A 100 16.90 13.57 47.12
C GLN A 100 18.13 12.92 47.76
N TYR A 101 19.05 12.40 46.95
CA TYR A 101 20.29 11.81 47.44
C TYR A 101 21.16 12.82 48.20
N CYS A 102 21.31 14.05 47.67
CA CYS A 102 22.01 15.13 48.36
C CYS A 102 21.34 15.48 49.71
N GLN A 103 20.01 15.63 49.74
CA GLN A 103 19.26 15.90 50.96
C GLN A 103 19.48 14.82 52.03
N VAL A 104 19.40 13.54 51.65
CA VAL A 104 19.64 12.42 52.58
C VAL A 104 21.08 12.39 53.06
N LYS A 105 22.05 12.70 52.19
CA LYS A 105 23.47 12.78 52.54
C LYS A 105 23.75 13.90 53.55
N GLU A 106 23.08 15.05 53.42
CA GLU A 106 23.18 16.17 54.35
C GLU A 106 22.52 15.88 55.71
N LEU A 107 21.45 15.08 55.74
CA LEU A 107 20.77 14.68 56.99
C LEU A 107 21.51 13.54 57.73
N ARG A 108 22.33 12.74 57.04
CA ARG A 108 23.10 11.62 57.61
C ARG A 108 24.07 12.02 58.75
N PRO A 109 24.89 13.09 58.64
CA PRO A 109 25.75 13.50 59.75
C PRO A 109 24.94 13.99 60.97
N ASN A 110 23.74 14.55 60.81
CA ASN A 110 22.93 15.01 61.95
C ASN A 110 22.37 13.86 62.81
N LEU A 111 22.22 12.66 62.25
CA LEU A 111 21.82 11.48 63.04
C LEU A 111 22.95 10.89 63.90
N GLN A 112 24.22 11.07 63.49
CA GLN A 112 25.37 10.54 64.23
C GLN A 112 25.76 11.40 65.46
N HIS A 113 25.18 12.59 65.61
CA HIS A 113 25.44 13.48 66.74
C HIS A 113 24.29 13.52 67.78
N SER A 114 23.15 12.86 67.52
CA SER A 114 21.96 12.88 68.39
C SER A 114 21.78 11.62 69.25
N THR A 115 22.63 10.60 69.14
CA THR A 115 22.68 9.51 70.13
C THR A 115 23.53 9.94 71.32
N GLU A 116 22.94 10.71 72.23
CA GLU A 116 23.49 10.87 73.58
C GLU A 116 23.49 9.51 74.31
N PRO A 117 24.54 9.19 75.09
CA PRO A 117 24.59 7.97 75.87
C PRO A 117 23.56 8.02 76.99
N PHE A 118 22.64 7.05 77.00
CA PHE A 118 21.78 6.74 78.14
C PHE A 118 22.68 6.39 79.34
N ILE A 119 22.87 7.33 80.28
CA ILE A 119 23.49 7.04 81.57
C ILE A 119 22.43 6.33 82.41
N ALA A 120 22.59 5.03 82.60
CA ALA A 120 21.83 4.26 83.57
C ALA A 120 22.36 4.56 84.98
N LEU A 121 21.45 5.03 85.86
CA LEU A 121 21.60 5.09 87.32
C LEU A 121 21.56 3.68 87.92
#